data_AF-A0A2N1L965-F1
#
_entry.id   AF-A0A2N1L965-F1
#
_cell.length_a   1.000
_cell.length_b   1.000
_cell.length_c   1.000
_cell.angle_alpha   90.00
_cell.angle_beta   90.00
_cell.angle_gamma   90.00
#
_symmetry.space_group_name_H-M   'P 1'
#
loop_
_entity.id
_entity.type
_entity.pdbx_description
1 polymer ?
#
loop_
_entity_poly.entity_id
_entity_poly.type
_entity_poly.pdbx_seq_one_letter_code
_entity_poly.pdbx_strand_id
1 'polypeptide(L)' 'MKVLEDFKIETKLLAIGCDNASNMDVMLNKISSSLRSKNISFNPKNQRVRCFAHIINLA' A
#
# COMPACT_ATOMS: atom_id res chain seq x y z
N MET A 1 -1.49 0.18 -12.15
CA MET A 1 -0.40 -0.19 -11.23
C MET A 1 0.97 0.16 -11.84
N LYS A 2 1.02 1.26 -12.61
CA LYS A 2 2.03 1.46 -13.65
C LYS A 2 3.44 1.68 -13.07
N VAL A 3 3.55 2.43 -11.97
CA VAL A 3 4.85 2.65 -11.31
C VAL A 3 5.48 1.35 -10.82
N LEU A 4 4.73 0.42 -10.24
CA LEU A 4 5.33 -0.83 -9.78
C LEU A 4 5.82 -1.68 -10.97
N GLU A 5 5.08 -1.67 -12.08
CA GLU A 5 5.40 -2.35 -13.34
C GLU A 5 6.60 -1.72 -14.06
N ASP A 6 6.59 -0.39 -14.21
CA ASP A 6 7.63 0.39 -14.89
C ASP A 6 9.00 0.15 -14.25
N PHE A 7 9.03 0.04 -12.92
CA PHE A 7 10.24 -0.21 -12.15
C PHE A 7 10.49 -1.71 -11.87
N LYS A 8 9.58 -2.61 -12.27
CA LYS A 8 9.67 -4.07 -12.04
C LYS A 8 9.88 -4.43 -10.57
N ILE A 9 9.16 -3.76 -9.67
CA ILE A 9 9.28 -3.91 -8.21
C ILE A 9 8.07 -4.59 -7.57
N GLU A 10 7.11 -5.11 -8.35
CA GLU A 10 5.90 -5.73 -7.80
C GLU A 10 6.20 -6.85 -6.80
N THR A 11 7.22 -7.67 -7.09
CA THR A 11 7.63 -8.80 -6.25
C THR A 11 8.56 -8.41 -5.10
N LYS A 12 8.95 -7.13 -5.02
CA LYS A 12 9.87 -6.59 -4.02
C LYS A 12 9.17 -5.67 -3.01
N LEU A 13 7.85 -5.56 -3.09
CA LEU A 13 7.06 -4.68 -2.23
C LEU A 13 6.90 -5.29 -0.82
N LEU A 14 7.61 -4.73 0.15
CA LEU A 14 7.48 -5.13 1.56
C LEU A 14 6.26 -4.48 2.23
N ALA A 15 6.18 -3.14 2.19
CA ALA A 15 5.12 -2.35 2.81
C ALA A 15 5.01 -0.98 2.14
N ILE A 16 3.88 -0.30 2.33
CA ILE A 16 3.64 1.06 1.84
C ILE A 16 3.39 1.98 3.04
N GLY A 17 4.21 3.03 3.13
CA GLY A 17 4.00 4.14 4.05
C GLY A 17 3.03 5.17 3.46
N CYS A 18 1.96 5.51 4.16
CA CYS A 18 1.00 6.53 3.74
C CYS A 18 0.33 7.23 4.92
N ASP A 19 -0.35 8.35 4.68
CA ASP A 19 -1.10 9.07 5.73
C ASP A 19 -2.30 8.26 6.26
N ASN A 20 -3.01 8.83 7.24
CA ASN A 20 -4.19 8.21 7.85
C ASN A 20 -5.51 8.56 7.14
N ALA A 21 -5.48 9.01 5.89
CA ALA A 21 -6.71 9.30 5.15
C ALA A 21 -7.40 8.01 4.68
N SER A 22 -8.73 8.01 4.64
CA SER A 22 -9.54 6.89 4.12
C SER A 22 -9.28 6.60 2.64
N ASN A 23 -8.87 7.60 1.86
CA ASN A 23 -8.45 7.40 0.47
C ASN A 23 -7.25 6.45 0.34
N MET A 24 -6.39 6.38 1.37
CA MET A 24 -5.27 5.44 1.39
C MET A 24 -5.74 3.99 1.55
N ASP A 25 -6.84 3.74 2.26
CA ASP A 25 -7.45 2.41 2.33
C ASP A 25 -7.93 1.96 0.93
N VAL A 26 -8.58 2.86 0.19
CA VAL A 26 -9.02 2.57 -1.18
C VAL A 26 -7.83 2.28 -2.09
N MET A 27 -6.76 3.09 -2.00
CA MET A 27 -5.54 2.89 -2.80
C MET A 27 -4.87 1.54 -2.51
N LEU A 28 -4.68 1.19 -1.24
CA LEU A 28 -4.05 -0.08 -0.84
C LEU A 28 -4.88 -1.30 -1.24
N ASN A 29 -6.22 -1.23 -1.14
CA ASN A 29 -7.10 -2.30 -1.59
C ASN A 29 -7.05 -2.50 -3.11
N LYS A 30 -6.92 -1.41 -3.89
CA LYS A 30 -6.70 -1.48 -5.34
C LYS A 30 -5.35 -2.11 -5.68
N ILE A 31 -4.29 -1.76 -4.96
CA ILE A 31 -2.95 -2.37 -5.12
C ILE A 31 -3.00 -3.86 -4.80
N SER A 32 -3.60 -4.24 -3.66
CA SER A 32 -3.77 -5.65 -3.26
C SER A 32 -4.49 -6.47 -4.34
N SER A 33 -5.61 -5.95 -4.85
CA SER A 33 -6.38 -6.61 -5.92
C SER A 33 -5.57 -6.77 -7.20
N SER A 34 -4.79 -5.75 -7.59
CA SER A 34 -3.98 -5.77 -8.80
C SER A 34 -2.72 -6.64 -8.68
N LEU A 35 -2.17 -6.83 -7.47
CA LEU A 35 -1.08 -7.77 -7.22
C LEU A 35 -1.57 -9.21 -7.15
N ARG A 36 -2.78 -9.43 -6.59
CA ARG A 36 -3.42 -10.74 -6.52
C ARG A 36 -3.67 -11.34 -7.90
N SER A 37 -4.04 -10.55 -8.90
CA SER A 37 -4.18 -11.03 -10.29
C SER A 37 -2.86 -11.52 -10.91
N LYS A 38 -1.71 -11.15 -10.32
CA LYS A 38 -0.38 -11.62 -10.69
C LYS A 38 0.16 -12.70 -9.74
N ASN A 39 -0.68 -13.27 -8.87
CA ASN A 39 -0.30 -14.20 -7.80
C ASN A 39 0.72 -13.64 -6.79
N ILE A 40 0.73 -12.31 -6.59
CA ILE A 40 1.58 -11.65 -5.59
C ILE A 40 0.73 -11.35 -4.36
N SER A 41 1.15 -11.88 -3.20
CA SER A 41 0.47 -11.62 -1.93
C SER A 41 0.80 -10.24 -1.40
N PHE A 42 -0.22 -9.41 -1.21
CA PHE A 42 -0.12 -8.13 -0.52
C PHE A 42 -1.37 -7.91 0.32
N ASN A 43 -1.22 -7.85 1.65
CA ASN A 43 -2.29 -7.62 2.60
C ASN A 43 -2.19 -6.20 3.20
N PRO A 44 -3.09 -5.27 2.84
CA PRO A 44 -3.11 -3.92 3.37
C PRO A 44 -3.14 -3.83 4.90
N LYS A 45 -3.72 -4.82 5.60
CA LYS A 45 -3.76 -4.82 7.07
C LYS A 45 -2.39 -5.03 7.71
N ASN A 46 -1.50 -5.77 7.04
CA ASN A 46 -0.19 -6.14 7.58
C ASN A 46 0.94 -5.31 6.96
N GLN A 47 0.72 -4.73 5.78
CA GLN A 47 1.74 -4.06 4.96
C GLN A 47 1.48 -2.56 4.76
N ARG A 48 0.56 -1.97 5.53
CA ARG A 48 0.38 -0.52 5.64
C ARG A 48 1.17 0.02 6.83
N VAL A 49 2.03 0.99 6.58
CA VAL A 49 2.66 1.81 7.63
C VAL A 49 1.99 3.18 7.64
N ARG A 50 1.39 3.58 8.76
CA ARG A 50 0.77 4.90 8.87
C ARG A 50 1.83 5.97 9.15
N CYS A 51 1.70 7.13 8.55
CA CYS A 51 2.61 8.26 8.77
C CYS A 51 2.54 8.74 10.22
N PHE A 52 3.67 8.72 10.92
CA PHE A 52 3.75 9.06 12.34
C PHE A 52 3.28 10.49 12.64
N ALA A 53 3.69 11.46 11.81
CA ALA A 53 3.30 12.86 11.97
C ALA A 53 1.77 13.03 11.91
N HIS A 54 1.10 12.31 11.02
CA HIS A 54 -0.35 12.36 10.89
C HIS A 54 -1.05 11.71 12.10
N ILE A 55 -0.50 10.63 12.64
CA ILE A 55 -1.05 9.98 13.84
C ILE A 55 -0.94 10.89 15.06
N ILE A 56 0.20 11.57 15.28
CA ILE A 56 0.34 12.54 16.39
C ILE A 56 -0.67 13.68 16.25
N ASN A 57 -0.89 14.18 15.03
CA ASN A 57 -1.83 15.28 14.79
C ASN A 57 -3.32 14.88 14.97
N LEU A 58 -3.63 13.59 15.16
CA LEU A 58 -4.97 13.09 15.45
C LEU A 58 -5.16 12.68 16.92
N ALA A 59 -4.11 12.77 17.74
CA ALA A 59 -4.11 12.38 19.14
C ALA A 59 -4.49 13.54 20.08
#